data_AF-A0A1Z4I5T3-F1
#
_entry.id   AF-A0A1Z4I5T3-F1
#
_cell.length_a   1.000
_cell.length_b   1.000
_cell.length_c   1.000
_cell.angle_alpha   90.00
_cell.angle_beta   90.00
_cell.angle_gamma   90.00
#
_symmetry.space_group_name_H-M   'P 1'
#
loop_
_entity.id
_entity.type
_entity.pdbx_description
1 polymer ?
#
loop_
_entity_poly.entity_id
_entity_poly.type
_entity_poly.pdbx_seq_one_letter_code
_entity_poly.pdbx_strand_id
1 'polypeptide(L)'
;MPYLTDTREISDIVSEYTKATTLWIDTEVAEFNSRNARLSLIQVLDNPDDMSGDRVYLLDVLDKPSLVADFVEQIMVNPNIEKVFHNASFDVKYLGSKQAKNITCTLEIAKKIPYYILPVPNYQLQTLATLLCNFNNIDKQEQGSNWAQRPLTEEQIEYAYLDCIYLAQIHRRLLELQAESNPDPAIEDITFLNARFSQIEAQWKLLNSEYEHLQERLKKAMQAQDISETTLYKLTSYDRKVVKVQFSQLTDLVQTQGINLDFPVTLTQKLQKDLGENLEQLSVDIEQSTSSRLTLKNQENNS
;
A
#
# COMPACT_ATOMS: atom_id res chain seq x y z
N MET A 1 23.84 19.46 -10.85
CA MET A 1 22.39 19.44 -10.52
C MET A 1 21.62 20.40 -11.42
N PRO A 2 21.10 19.92 -12.56
CA PRO A 2 20.31 20.73 -13.47
C PRO A 2 18.94 21.14 -12.86
N TYR A 3 18.80 22.42 -12.54
CA TYR A 3 17.53 23.05 -12.13
C TYR A 3 16.97 23.86 -13.31
N LEU A 4 15.89 23.36 -13.91
CA LEU A 4 15.32 23.92 -15.13
C LEU A 4 14.11 24.78 -14.83
N THR A 5 14.10 26.00 -15.38
CA THR A 5 12.99 26.96 -15.24
C THR A 5 12.38 27.38 -16.58
N ASP A 6 13.13 27.29 -17.68
CA ASP A 6 12.63 27.57 -19.03
C ASP A 6 11.69 26.47 -19.51
N THR A 7 10.57 26.86 -20.09
CA THR A 7 9.52 25.93 -20.54
C THR A 7 10.04 25.00 -21.65
N ARG A 8 10.88 25.49 -22.56
CA ARG A 8 11.38 24.67 -23.68
C ARG A 8 12.40 23.64 -23.17
N GLU A 9 13.32 24.05 -22.30
CA GLU A 9 14.28 23.11 -21.70
C GLU A 9 13.57 21.99 -20.93
N ILE A 10 12.50 22.31 -20.18
CA ILE A 10 11.68 21.31 -19.49
C ILE A 10 10.97 20.40 -20.51
N SER A 11 10.35 20.94 -21.56
CA SER A 11 9.70 20.12 -22.58
C SER A 11 10.69 19.20 -23.32
N ASP A 12 11.91 19.68 -23.59
CA ASP A 12 12.96 18.92 -24.27
C ASP A 12 13.41 17.72 -23.42
N ILE A 13 13.69 17.93 -22.12
CA ILE A 13 14.08 16.83 -21.24
C ILE A 13 12.94 15.83 -21.01
N VAL A 14 11.68 16.31 -20.92
CA VAL A 14 10.51 15.42 -20.82
C VAL A 14 10.38 14.55 -22.07
N SER A 15 10.64 15.11 -23.25
CA SER A 15 10.68 14.31 -24.48
C SER A 15 11.81 13.28 -24.46
N GLU A 16 12.98 13.62 -23.91
CA GLU A 16 14.08 12.66 -23.75
C GLU A 16 13.72 11.49 -22.83
N TYR A 17 13.04 11.77 -21.71
CA TYR A 17 12.57 10.75 -20.76
C TYR A 17 11.60 9.73 -21.35
N THR A 18 10.96 10.02 -22.49
CA THR A 18 10.11 9.03 -23.18
C THR A 18 10.86 7.78 -23.64
N LYS A 19 12.21 7.85 -23.69
CA LYS A 19 13.10 6.75 -24.09
C LYS A 19 13.59 5.92 -22.90
N ALA A 20 13.36 6.37 -21.67
CA ALA A 20 13.78 5.66 -20.47
C ALA A 20 12.90 4.43 -20.23
N THR A 21 13.47 3.40 -19.59
CA THR A 21 12.70 2.22 -19.15
C THR A 21 12.11 2.43 -17.77
N THR A 22 12.82 3.14 -16.91
CA THR A 22 12.45 3.42 -15.52
C THR A 22 12.84 4.85 -15.19
N LEU A 23 11.97 5.55 -14.47
CA LEU A 23 12.20 6.89 -13.92
C LEU A 23 11.92 6.86 -12.42
N TRP A 24 12.82 7.44 -11.62
CA TRP A 24 12.60 7.69 -10.20
C TRP A 24 12.16 9.13 -10.04
N ILE A 25 10.96 9.30 -9.50
CA ILE A 25 10.27 10.59 -9.50
C ILE A 25 9.87 10.94 -8.07
N ASP A 26 10.08 12.20 -7.71
CA ASP A 26 9.52 12.81 -6.52
C ASP A 26 8.84 14.14 -6.87
N THR A 27 8.05 14.70 -5.95
CA THR A 27 7.42 16.01 -6.14
C THR A 27 7.45 16.89 -4.91
N GLU A 28 7.50 18.20 -5.13
CA GLU A 28 7.28 19.20 -4.08
C GLU A 28 6.03 20.03 -4.33
N VAL A 29 5.30 20.32 -3.27
CA VAL A 29 4.01 21.01 -3.33
C VAL A 29 4.05 22.31 -2.55
N ALA A 30 3.82 23.42 -3.25
CA ALA A 30 3.64 24.73 -2.65
C ALA A 30 2.30 24.80 -1.89
N GLU A 31 2.31 25.42 -0.70
CA GLU A 31 1.12 25.58 0.15
C GLU A 31 0.40 24.26 0.46
N PHE A 32 1.14 23.18 0.72
CA PHE A 32 0.62 21.82 0.93
C PHE A 32 -0.61 21.73 1.86
N ASN A 33 -0.68 22.55 2.91
CA ASN A 33 -1.79 22.55 3.88
C ASN A 33 -3.02 23.38 3.46
N SER A 34 -2.99 23.99 2.27
CA SER A 34 -4.05 24.87 1.76
C SER A 34 -4.93 24.17 0.73
N ARG A 35 -6.14 24.69 0.51
CA ARG A 35 -7.01 24.23 -0.60
C ARG A 35 -6.44 24.58 -1.98
N ASN A 36 -5.42 25.44 -2.01
CA ASN A 36 -4.74 25.92 -3.21
C ASN A 36 -3.35 25.28 -3.33
N ALA A 37 -3.16 24.06 -2.82
CA ALA A 37 -1.92 23.31 -2.99
C ALA A 37 -1.59 23.18 -4.48
N ARG A 38 -0.38 23.59 -4.87
CA ARG A 38 0.09 23.64 -6.26
C ARG A 38 1.36 22.83 -6.38
N LEU A 39 1.45 21.99 -7.41
CA LEU A 39 2.69 21.30 -7.75
C LEU A 39 3.75 22.34 -8.09
N SER A 40 4.88 22.29 -7.38
CA SER A 40 5.96 23.28 -7.47
C SER A 40 7.15 22.74 -8.24
N LEU A 41 7.54 21.51 -7.92
CA LEU A 41 8.71 20.86 -8.49
C LEU A 41 8.37 19.41 -8.85
N ILE A 42 8.95 18.95 -9.96
CA ILE A 42 9.04 17.53 -10.29
C ILE A 42 10.52 17.18 -10.36
N GLN A 43 10.96 16.20 -9.58
CA GLN A 43 12.32 15.70 -9.60
C GLN A 43 12.33 14.40 -10.39
N VAL A 44 13.29 14.25 -11.31
CA VAL A 44 13.39 13.04 -12.14
C VAL A 44 14.83 12.58 -12.25
N LEU A 45 15.07 11.32 -11.88
CA LEU A 45 16.28 10.58 -12.19
C LEU A 45 15.97 9.49 -13.22
N ASP A 46 16.83 9.37 -14.22
CA ASP A 46 16.69 8.39 -15.31
C ASP A 46 17.79 7.31 -15.32
N ASN A 47 18.74 7.38 -14.39
CA ASN A 47 19.82 6.43 -14.25
C ASN A 47 20.07 6.09 -12.76
N PRO A 48 19.78 4.87 -12.30
CA PRO A 48 19.92 4.52 -10.89
C PRO A 48 21.38 4.45 -10.43
N ASP A 49 22.34 4.38 -11.36
CA ASP A 49 23.77 4.36 -11.04
C ASP A 49 24.39 5.76 -10.93
N ASP A 50 23.64 6.82 -11.25
CA ASP A 50 24.12 8.19 -11.06
C ASP A 50 23.99 8.60 -9.59
N MET A 51 25.15 8.66 -8.93
CA MET A 51 25.31 9.13 -7.56
C MET A 51 25.79 10.58 -7.47
N SER A 52 26.04 11.24 -8.61
CA SER A 52 26.79 12.50 -8.68
C SER A 52 25.92 13.74 -8.60
N GLY A 53 24.74 13.74 -9.22
CA GLY A 53 23.98 15.00 -9.36
C GLY A 53 23.49 15.29 -10.74
N ASP A 54 24.17 14.71 -11.71
CA ASP A 54 24.22 15.32 -13.03
C ASP A 54 23.05 14.88 -13.91
N ARG A 55 22.40 13.76 -13.58
CA ARG A 55 21.23 13.23 -14.28
C ARG A 55 19.92 13.38 -13.51
N VAL A 56 19.93 14.04 -12.36
CA VAL A 56 18.70 14.41 -11.67
C VAL A 56 18.27 15.79 -12.11
N TYR A 57 17.17 15.87 -12.82
CA TYR A 57 16.62 17.15 -13.27
C TYR A 57 15.51 17.58 -12.32
N LEU A 58 15.61 18.83 -11.87
CA LEU A 58 14.60 19.50 -11.07
C LEU A 58 13.79 20.42 -12.00
N LEU A 59 12.55 20.04 -12.28
CA LEU A 59 11.67 20.72 -13.22
C LEU A 59 10.78 21.72 -12.47
N ASP A 60 11.03 23.02 -12.61
CA ASP A 60 10.20 24.06 -12.01
C ASP A 60 8.87 24.19 -12.77
N VAL A 61 7.81 23.62 -12.18
CA VAL A 61 6.46 23.59 -12.75
C VAL A 61 5.46 24.48 -12.01
N LEU A 62 5.93 25.28 -11.04
CA LEU A 62 5.07 26.17 -10.27
C LEU A 62 4.35 27.15 -11.20
N ASP A 63 3.02 27.18 -11.11
CA ASP A 63 2.13 27.99 -11.95
C ASP A 63 2.27 27.72 -13.47
N LYS A 64 2.78 26.54 -13.86
CA LYS A 64 2.93 26.10 -15.26
C LYS A 64 2.12 24.82 -15.54
N PRO A 65 0.77 24.88 -15.50
CA PRO A 65 -0.08 23.70 -15.65
C PRO A 65 0.08 22.98 -17.00
N SER A 66 0.50 23.68 -18.06
CA SER A 66 0.79 23.05 -19.36
C SER A 66 1.97 22.08 -19.28
N LEU A 67 3.05 22.43 -18.57
CA LEU A 67 4.20 21.53 -18.40
C LEU A 67 3.84 20.28 -17.60
N VAL A 68 2.98 20.43 -16.58
CA VAL A 68 2.46 19.28 -15.81
C VAL A 68 1.60 18.39 -16.70
N ALA A 69 0.73 18.96 -17.53
CA ALA A 69 -0.09 18.21 -18.48
C ALA A 69 0.79 17.44 -19.49
N ASP A 70 1.81 18.08 -20.04
CA ASP A 70 2.77 17.47 -20.98
C ASP A 70 3.52 16.31 -20.32
N PHE A 71 3.98 16.49 -19.08
CA PHE A 71 4.64 15.43 -18.29
C PHE A 71 3.69 14.24 -18.08
N VAL A 72 2.43 14.51 -17.72
CA VAL A 72 1.43 13.46 -17.51
C VAL A 72 1.16 12.69 -18.80
N GLU A 73 0.95 13.38 -19.91
CA GLU A 73 0.65 12.77 -21.21
C GLU A 73 1.80 11.90 -21.72
N GLN A 74 3.03 12.40 -21.65
CA GLN A 74 4.20 11.72 -22.22
C GLN A 74 4.77 10.63 -21.31
N ILE A 75 4.76 10.85 -19.98
CA ILE A 75 5.46 9.99 -19.02
C ILE A 75 4.48 9.17 -18.17
N MET A 76 3.56 9.82 -17.48
CA MET A 76 2.72 9.14 -16.49
C MET A 76 1.75 8.15 -17.13
N VAL A 77 1.15 8.50 -18.27
CA VAL A 77 0.21 7.64 -19.01
C VAL A 77 0.93 6.51 -19.77
N ASN A 78 2.22 6.67 -20.09
CA ASN A 78 2.98 5.71 -20.87
C ASN A 78 3.25 4.42 -20.07
N PRO A 79 2.69 3.26 -20.44
CA PRO A 79 2.88 2.02 -19.70
C PRO A 79 4.28 1.40 -19.88
N ASN A 80 5.02 1.80 -20.90
CA ASN A 80 6.34 1.24 -21.20
C ASN A 80 7.45 1.82 -20.31
N ILE A 81 7.15 2.91 -19.60
CA ILE A 81 8.06 3.52 -18.62
C ILE A 81 7.55 3.13 -17.24
N GLU A 82 8.39 2.49 -16.44
CA GLU A 82 8.14 2.32 -15.02
C GLU A 82 8.40 3.65 -14.31
N LYS A 83 7.45 4.09 -13.47
CA LYS A 83 7.67 5.26 -12.61
C LYS A 83 7.72 4.80 -11.16
N VAL A 84 8.86 5.01 -10.54
CA VAL A 84 9.14 4.63 -9.17
C VAL A 84 8.97 5.86 -8.29
N PHE A 85 8.20 5.73 -7.22
CA PHE A 85 7.95 6.76 -6.22
C PHE A 85 8.11 6.18 -4.81
N HIS A 86 8.35 7.04 -3.83
CA HIS A 86 8.12 6.70 -2.43
C HIS A 86 6.78 7.27 -1.97
N ASN A 87 5.90 6.43 -1.42
CA ASN A 87 4.53 6.86 -1.09
C ASN A 87 3.75 7.41 -2.30
N ALA A 88 3.85 6.75 -3.45
CA ALA A 88 3.33 7.15 -4.76
C ALA A 88 1.92 7.77 -4.78
N SER A 89 1.02 7.34 -3.89
CA SER A 89 -0.34 7.86 -3.80
C SER A 89 -0.41 9.38 -3.62
N PHE A 90 0.62 9.97 -2.97
CA PHE A 90 0.73 11.39 -2.76
C PHE A 90 1.06 12.14 -4.06
N ASP A 91 2.15 11.77 -4.72
CA ASP A 91 2.67 12.44 -5.93
C ASP A 91 1.75 12.22 -7.14
N VAL A 92 1.31 10.97 -7.33
CA VAL A 92 0.45 10.56 -8.45
C VAL A 92 -0.87 11.33 -8.46
N LYS A 93 -1.35 11.80 -7.30
CA LYS A 93 -2.54 12.68 -7.23
C LYS A 93 -2.37 13.94 -8.07
N TYR A 94 -1.17 14.52 -8.09
CA TYR A 94 -0.83 15.73 -8.87
C TYR A 94 -0.39 15.38 -10.30
N LEU A 95 0.07 14.15 -10.52
CA LEU A 95 0.60 13.65 -11.78
C LEU A 95 -0.36 12.71 -12.53
N GLY A 96 -1.62 13.14 -12.69
CA GLY A 96 -2.61 12.46 -13.56
C GLY A 96 -3.49 11.40 -12.87
N SER A 97 -3.23 11.08 -11.61
CA SER A 97 -4.05 10.20 -10.76
C SER A 97 -4.34 8.85 -11.45
N LYS A 98 -5.61 8.58 -11.75
CA LYS A 98 -6.07 7.33 -12.38
C LYS A 98 -5.52 7.08 -13.80
N GLN A 99 -4.97 8.10 -14.44
CA GLN A 99 -4.39 7.97 -15.79
C GLN A 99 -2.98 7.39 -15.75
N ALA A 100 -2.29 7.50 -14.60
CA ALA A 100 -0.94 7.01 -14.44
C ALA A 100 -0.89 5.48 -14.52
N LYS A 101 0.08 4.95 -15.28
CA LYS A 101 0.29 3.51 -15.51
C LYS A 101 1.67 3.09 -15.05
N ASN A 102 1.87 1.79 -14.81
CA ASN A 102 3.18 1.20 -14.47
C ASN A 102 3.89 1.96 -13.33
N ILE A 103 3.19 2.05 -12.19
CA ILE A 103 3.68 2.73 -10.99
C ILE A 103 4.23 1.70 -10.01
N THR A 104 5.46 1.91 -9.58
CA THR A 104 6.11 1.16 -8.50
C THR A 104 6.23 2.05 -7.27
N CYS A 105 5.74 1.56 -6.13
CA CYS A 105 5.78 2.30 -4.87
C CYS A 105 6.71 1.59 -3.87
N THR A 106 7.84 2.21 -3.54
CA THR A 106 8.84 1.62 -2.62
C THR A 106 8.28 1.42 -1.20
N LEU A 107 7.40 2.31 -0.74
CA LEU A 107 6.70 2.17 0.54
C LEU A 107 5.85 0.88 0.58
N GLU A 108 5.14 0.57 -0.49
CA GLU A 108 4.28 -0.61 -0.55
C GLU A 108 5.08 -1.90 -0.73
N ILE A 109 6.25 -1.85 -1.38
CA ILE A 109 7.21 -2.97 -1.39
C ILE A 109 7.71 -3.22 0.03
N ALA A 110 8.20 -2.18 0.70
CA ALA A 110 8.78 -2.29 2.05
C ALA A 110 7.79 -2.87 3.08
N LYS A 111 6.52 -2.47 3.03
CA LYS A 111 5.46 -3.00 3.93
C LYS A 111 5.16 -4.49 3.73
N LYS A 112 5.42 -5.04 2.53
CA LYS A 112 5.18 -6.45 2.22
C LYS A 112 6.34 -7.34 2.65
N ILE A 113 7.53 -6.78 2.86
CA ILE A 113 8.70 -7.53 3.31
C ILE A 113 8.54 -7.82 4.82
N PRO A 114 8.66 -9.10 5.25
CA PRO A 114 8.57 -9.46 6.66
C PRO A 114 9.58 -8.71 7.54
N TYR A 115 9.16 -8.35 8.75
CA TYR A 115 9.99 -7.58 9.70
C TYR A 115 11.37 -8.20 10.00
N TYR A 116 11.48 -9.54 10.04
CA TYR A 116 12.76 -10.19 10.29
C TYR A 116 13.77 -10.07 9.14
N ILE A 117 13.30 -9.71 7.93
CA ILE A 117 14.12 -9.43 6.75
C ILE A 117 14.40 -7.92 6.65
N LEU A 118 13.38 -7.09 6.92
CA LEU A 118 13.48 -5.63 6.92
C LEU A 118 13.14 -5.04 8.31
N PRO A 119 14.07 -5.10 9.28
CA PRO A 119 13.83 -4.65 10.65
C PRO A 119 14.01 -3.13 10.77
N VAL A 120 13.02 -2.37 10.28
CA VAL A 120 13.05 -0.90 10.30
C VAL A 120 12.00 -0.34 11.27
N PRO A 121 12.28 0.77 11.98
CA PRO A 121 11.35 1.36 12.93
C PRO A 121 10.13 2.03 12.25
N ASN A 122 10.31 2.46 11.01
CA ASN A 122 9.28 2.97 10.13
C ASN A 122 9.77 2.84 8.67
N TYR A 123 8.90 3.14 7.71
CA TYR A 123 9.18 3.01 6.28
C TYR A 123 9.35 4.37 5.58
N GLN A 124 9.75 5.43 6.28
CA GLN A 124 10.04 6.72 5.64
C GLN A 124 11.26 6.60 4.71
N LEU A 125 11.26 7.35 3.61
CA LEU A 125 12.35 7.37 2.62
C LEU A 125 13.72 7.53 3.29
N GLN A 126 13.88 8.51 4.18
CA GLN A 126 15.16 8.78 4.84
C GLN A 126 15.57 7.65 5.80
N THR A 127 14.61 7.03 6.49
CA THR A 127 14.90 5.87 7.35
C THR A 127 15.39 4.69 6.52
N LEU A 128 14.76 4.43 5.37
CA LEU A 128 15.21 3.39 4.45
C LEU A 128 16.56 3.75 3.83
N ALA A 129 16.79 4.99 3.42
CA ALA A 129 18.05 5.47 2.85
C ALA A 129 19.23 5.23 3.81
N THR A 130 19.06 5.58 5.09
CA THR A 130 20.09 5.36 6.11
C THR A 130 20.32 3.87 6.38
N LEU A 131 19.26 3.11 6.64
CA LEU A 131 19.41 1.71 7.10
C LEU A 131 19.73 0.72 5.98
N LEU A 132 19.29 0.98 4.74
CA LEU A 132 19.50 0.09 3.60
C LEU A 132 20.69 0.49 2.74
N CYS A 133 21.01 1.79 2.69
CA CYS A 133 21.99 2.33 1.75
C CYS A 133 23.13 3.09 2.42
N ASN A 134 23.15 3.17 3.76
CA ASN A 134 24.17 3.86 4.57
C ASN A 134 24.29 5.38 4.27
N PHE A 135 23.21 6.02 3.81
CA PHE A 135 23.15 7.47 3.71
C PHE A 135 22.99 8.08 5.11
N ASN A 136 24.06 8.69 5.61
CA ASN A 136 24.10 9.31 6.92
C ASN A 136 23.91 10.83 6.81
N ASN A 137 23.44 11.46 7.89
CA ASN A 137 23.25 12.92 7.99
C ASN A 137 22.28 13.52 6.95
N ILE A 138 21.20 12.79 6.64
CA ILE A 138 20.15 13.29 5.74
C ILE A 138 19.45 14.47 6.40
N ASP A 139 19.53 15.65 5.78
CA ASP A 139 18.81 16.83 6.23
C ASP A 139 17.32 16.70 5.89
N LYS A 140 16.46 17.02 6.86
CA LYS A 140 15.00 16.98 6.73
C LYS A 140 14.36 18.37 6.79
N GLN A 141 15.17 19.41 6.96
CA GLN A 141 14.66 20.78 7.14
C GLN A 141 13.86 21.25 5.93
N GLU A 142 14.29 20.86 4.73
CA GLU A 142 13.68 21.35 3.49
C GLU A 142 12.37 20.63 3.11
N GLN A 143 12.08 19.47 3.67
CA GLN A 143 10.80 18.76 3.43
C GLN A 143 9.57 19.63 3.72
N GLY A 144 9.68 20.52 4.72
CA GLY A 144 8.61 21.43 5.14
C GLY A 144 8.82 22.89 4.73
N SER A 145 9.80 23.19 3.88
CA SER A 145 10.15 24.58 3.55
C SER A 145 9.19 25.22 2.54
N ASN A 146 9.39 26.51 2.27
CA ASN A 146 8.52 27.24 1.35
C ASN A 146 8.86 26.93 -0.10
N TRP A 147 8.28 25.85 -0.63
CA TRP A 147 8.43 25.46 -2.03
C TRP A 147 7.77 26.42 -3.03
N ALA A 148 7.05 27.46 -2.59
CA ALA A 148 6.55 28.53 -3.46
C ALA A 148 7.60 29.63 -3.72
N GLN A 149 8.69 29.64 -2.95
CA GLN A 149 9.75 30.65 -3.09
C GLN A 149 10.49 30.49 -4.41
N ARG A 150 10.81 31.60 -5.08
CA ARG A 150 11.72 31.64 -6.23
C ARG A 150 12.74 32.78 -6.10
N PRO A 151 14.02 32.56 -6.48
CA PRO A 151 14.61 31.25 -6.82
C PRO A 151 14.60 30.29 -5.61
N LEU A 152 14.69 28.98 -5.87
CA LEU A 152 14.91 27.99 -4.81
C LEU A 152 16.28 28.24 -4.16
N THR A 153 16.41 27.91 -2.87
CA THR A 153 17.70 27.98 -2.20
C THR A 153 18.59 26.81 -2.60
N GLU A 154 19.89 26.92 -2.32
CA GLU A 154 20.84 25.82 -2.60
C GLU A 154 20.47 24.57 -1.79
N GLU A 155 20.01 24.74 -0.55
CA GLU A 155 19.58 23.65 0.32
C GLU A 155 18.33 22.95 -0.21
N GLN A 156 17.35 23.70 -0.73
CA GLN A 156 16.16 23.13 -1.38
C GLN A 156 16.53 22.31 -2.62
N ILE A 157 17.45 22.83 -3.44
CA ILE A 157 17.94 22.13 -4.64
C ILE A 157 18.68 20.85 -4.25
N GLU A 158 19.57 20.91 -3.26
CA GLU A 158 20.33 19.75 -2.77
C GLU A 158 19.40 18.68 -2.19
N TYR A 159 18.43 19.08 -1.35
CA TYR A 159 17.42 18.18 -0.79
C TYR A 159 16.62 17.48 -1.88
N ALA A 160 16.03 18.24 -2.81
CA ALA A 160 15.16 17.71 -3.86
C ALA A 160 15.91 16.73 -4.77
N TYR A 161 17.17 17.02 -5.05
CA TYR A 161 18.05 16.13 -5.81
C TYR A 161 18.32 14.81 -5.08
N LEU A 162 18.71 14.88 -3.80
CA LEU A 162 19.09 13.71 -3.01
C LEU A 162 17.94 12.73 -2.83
N ASP A 163 16.69 13.21 -2.70
CA ASP A 163 15.52 12.35 -2.57
C ASP A 163 15.34 11.39 -3.76
N CYS A 164 15.61 11.84 -5.00
CA CYS A 164 15.59 10.95 -6.18
C CYS A 164 16.70 9.89 -6.16
N ILE A 165 17.90 10.23 -5.66
CA ILE A 165 18.98 9.27 -5.51
C ILE A 165 18.65 8.24 -4.44
N TYR A 166 18.18 8.68 -3.29
CA TYR A 166 17.77 7.79 -2.20
C TYR A 166 16.70 6.84 -2.70
N LEU A 167 15.70 7.37 -3.41
CA LEU A 167 14.63 6.59 -4.01
C LEU A 167 15.15 5.50 -4.95
N ALA A 168 16.11 5.80 -5.82
CA ALA A 168 16.71 4.82 -6.72
C ALA A 168 17.49 3.71 -5.99
N GLN A 169 18.30 4.09 -4.99
CA GLN A 169 19.08 3.12 -4.22
C GLN A 169 18.19 2.23 -3.35
N ILE A 170 17.17 2.82 -2.70
CA ILE A 170 16.18 2.09 -1.92
C ILE A 170 15.39 1.14 -2.81
N HIS A 171 14.95 1.59 -3.99
CA HIS A 171 14.23 0.74 -4.92
C HIS A 171 15.02 -0.53 -5.25
N ARG A 172 16.29 -0.39 -5.65
CA ARG A 172 17.17 -1.53 -5.93
C ARG A 172 17.28 -2.47 -4.74
N ARG A 173 17.54 -1.93 -3.54
CA ARG A 173 17.73 -2.75 -2.34
C ARG A 173 16.45 -3.46 -1.90
N LEU A 174 15.29 -2.82 -2.06
CA LEU A 174 14.00 -3.44 -1.76
C LEU A 174 13.65 -4.57 -2.73
N LEU A 175 14.00 -4.47 -4.01
CA LEU A 175 13.80 -5.56 -4.97
C LEU A 175 14.62 -6.81 -4.60
N GLU A 176 15.87 -6.62 -4.16
CA GLU A 176 16.71 -7.71 -3.66
C GLU A 176 16.08 -8.39 -2.44
N LEU A 177 15.68 -7.61 -1.43
CA LEU A 177 15.04 -8.13 -0.21
C LEU A 177 13.67 -8.78 -0.51
N GLN A 178 12.92 -8.24 -1.47
CA GLN A 178 11.65 -8.82 -1.89
C GLN A 178 11.86 -10.20 -2.51
N ALA A 179 12.87 -10.36 -3.36
CA ALA A 179 13.22 -11.65 -3.95
C ALA A 179 13.65 -12.66 -2.88
N GLU A 180 14.42 -12.24 -1.88
CA GLU A 180 14.79 -13.07 -0.72
C GLU A 180 13.57 -13.48 0.13
N SER A 181 12.57 -12.61 0.24
CA SER A 181 11.37 -12.84 1.06
C SER A 181 10.33 -13.76 0.42
N ASN A 182 10.44 -14.04 -0.87
CA ASN A 182 9.48 -14.84 -1.63
C ASN A 182 10.22 -15.89 -2.48
N PRO A 183 10.86 -16.87 -1.83
CA PRO A 183 11.56 -17.95 -2.53
C PRO A 183 10.59 -18.79 -3.37
N ASP A 184 11.13 -19.46 -4.41
CA ASP A 184 10.35 -20.40 -5.20
C ASP A 184 9.87 -21.57 -4.32
N PRO A 185 8.54 -21.79 -4.17
CA PRO A 185 8.01 -22.87 -3.34
C PRO A 185 8.51 -24.26 -3.75
N ALA A 186 8.94 -24.46 -5.00
CA ALA A 186 9.43 -25.74 -5.48
C ALA A 186 10.79 -26.14 -4.88
N ILE A 187 11.58 -25.18 -4.40
CA ILE A 187 12.92 -25.42 -3.84
C ILE A 187 12.98 -25.25 -2.31
N GLU A 188 11.84 -25.02 -1.67
CA GLU A 188 11.74 -24.79 -0.22
C GLU A 188 12.11 -26.04 0.59
N ASP A 189 12.86 -25.82 1.69
CA ASP A 189 13.12 -26.86 2.67
C ASP A 189 11.95 -26.94 3.66
N ILE A 190 11.02 -27.84 3.36
CA ILE A 190 9.83 -28.08 4.18
C ILE A 190 10.19 -28.41 5.64
N THR A 191 11.32 -29.08 5.89
CA THR A 191 11.73 -29.45 7.25
C THR A 191 12.10 -28.19 8.04
N PHE A 192 12.94 -27.34 7.45
CA PHE A 192 13.31 -26.06 8.05
C PHE A 192 12.09 -25.15 8.23
N LEU A 193 11.27 -25.00 7.19
CA LEU A 193 10.08 -24.14 7.22
C LEU A 193 9.09 -24.60 8.29
N ASN A 194 8.84 -25.90 8.40
CA ASN A 194 7.95 -26.46 9.42
C ASN A 194 8.48 -26.24 10.85
N ALA A 195 9.79 -26.43 11.07
CA ALA A 195 10.41 -26.18 12.36
C ALA A 195 10.28 -24.70 12.76
N ARG A 196 10.56 -23.79 11.82
CA ARG A 196 10.45 -22.35 12.05
C ARG A 196 9.01 -21.91 12.30
N PHE A 197 8.07 -22.41 11.50
CA PHE A 197 6.64 -22.13 11.66
C PHE A 197 6.14 -22.60 13.03
N SER A 198 6.45 -23.84 13.43
CA SER A 198 6.04 -24.40 14.71
C SER A 198 6.58 -23.61 15.90
N GLN A 199 7.83 -23.14 15.82
CA GLN A 199 8.44 -22.30 16.85
C GLN A 199 7.70 -20.96 17.02
N ILE A 200 7.40 -20.28 15.91
CA ILE A 200 6.68 -19.01 15.92
C ILE A 200 5.24 -19.19 16.38
N GLU A 201 4.57 -20.25 15.93
CA GLU A 201 3.19 -20.56 16.33
C GLU A 201 3.07 -20.74 17.85
N ALA A 202 4.04 -21.43 18.48
CA ALA A 202 4.06 -21.61 19.93
C ALA A 202 4.21 -20.29 20.69
N GLN A 203 5.10 -19.40 20.22
CA GLN A 203 5.29 -18.07 20.81
C GLN A 203 4.06 -17.18 20.61
N TRP A 204 3.49 -17.21 19.41
CA TRP A 204 2.30 -16.44 19.06
C TRP A 204 1.10 -16.85 19.90
N LYS A 205 0.86 -18.15 20.14
CA LYS A 205 -0.24 -18.63 21.00
C LYS A 205 -0.17 -18.04 22.41
N LEU A 206 1.01 -18.01 23.02
CA LEU A 206 1.22 -17.43 24.34
C LEU A 206 0.96 -15.92 24.33
N LEU A 207 1.60 -15.20 23.40
CA LEU A 207 1.47 -13.74 23.30
C LEU A 207 0.04 -13.31 22.96
N ASN A 208 -0.64 -14.03 22.07
CA ASN A 208 -2.02 -13.77 21.69
C ASN A 208 -2.96 -13.96 22.89
N SER A 209 -2.74 -14.99 23.71
CA SER A 209 -3.55 -15.20 24.93
C SER A 209 -3.42 -14.04 25.93
N GLU A 210 -2.20 -13.52 26.11
CA GLU A 210 -1.96 -12.36 26.97
C GLU A 210 -2.58 -11.09 26.38
N TYR A 211 -2.39 -10.87 25.07
CA TYR A 211 -2.97 -9.75 24.33
C TYR A 211 -4.50 -9.71 24.45
N GLU A 212 -5.18 -10.81 24.16
CA GLU A 212 -6.64 -10.92 24.24
C GLU A 212 -7.15 -10.65 25.67
N HIS A 213 -6.46 -11.20 26.69
CA HIS A 213 -6.81 -10.98 28.09
C HIS A 213 -6.70 -9.49 28.47
N LEU A 214 -5.60 -8.84 28.10
CA LEU A 214 -5.37 -7.42 28.39
C LEU A 214 -6.35 -6.53 27.62
N GLN A 215 -6.62 -6.84 26.35
CA GLN A 215 -7.58 -6.12 25.52
C GLN A 215 -8.98 -6.15 26.13
N GLU A 216 -9.48 -7.33 26.51
CA GLU A 216 -10.80 -7.48 27.13
C GLU A 216 -10.87 -6.80 28.51
N ARG A 217 -9.79 -6.84 29.30
CA ARG A 217 -9.72 -6.10 30.57
C ARG A 217 -9.77 -4.60 30.38
N LEU A 218 -9.01 -4.08 29.41
CA LEU A 218 -8.98 -2.65 29.09
C LEU A 218 -10.38 -2.17 28.65
N LYS A 219 -11.02 -2.91 27.73
CA LYS A 219 -12.39 -2.62 27.30
C LYS A 219 -13.39 -2.61 28.46
N LYS A 220 -13.38 -3.63 29.31
CA LYS A 220 -14.27 -3.70 30.49
C LYS A 220 -14.01 -2.56 31.47
N ALA A 221 -12.75 -2.20 31.70
CA ALA A 221 -12.38 -1.08 32.57
C ALA A 221 -12.88 0.26 31.99
N MET A 222 -12.66 0.51 30.70
CA MET A 222 -13.16 1.71 30.01
C MET A 222 -14.69 1.81 30.08
N GLN A 223 -15.41 0.70 29.86
CA GLN A 223 -16.87 0.66 30.00
C GLN A 223 -17.34 0.93 31.43
N ALA A 224 -16.71 0.31 32.43
CA ALA A 224 -17.09 0.49 33.83
C ALA A 224 -16.79 1.89 34.37
N GLN A 225 -15.82 2.57 33.77
CA GLN A 225 -15.40 3.93 34.14
C GLN A 225 -16.01 5.02 33.25
N ASP A 226 -16.85 4.66 32.28
CA ASP A 226 -17.45 5.57 31.30
C ASP A 226 -16.42 6.39 30.51
N ILE A 227 -15.30 5.76 30.15
CA ILE A 227 -14.20 6.38 29.37
C ILE A 227 -14.31 5.91 27.92
N SER A 228 -14.56 6.84 26.99
CA SER A 228 -14.64 6.55 25.56
C SER A 228 -13.28 6.60 24.84
N GLU A 229 -12.29 7.31 25.41
CA GLU A 229 -10.97 7.50 24.80
C GLU A 229 -9.89 7.71 25.87
N THR A 230 -8.72 7.12 25.63
CA THR A 230 -7.50 7.27 26.44
C THR A 230 -6.39 7.90 25.59
N THR A 231 -5.22 8.12 26.15
CA THR A 231 -4.03 8.62 25.41
C THR A 231 -3.64 7.74 24.23
N LEU A 232 -3.98 6.44 24.25
CA LEU A 232 -3.52 5.46 23.25
C LEU A 232 -4.66 4.77 22.48
N TYR A 233 -5.86 4.67 23.06
CA TYR A 233 -6.95 3.85 22.52
C TYR A 233 -8.31 4.52 22.65
N LYS A 234 -9.16 4.28 21.66
CA LYS A 234 -10.56 4.71 21.63
C LYS A 234 -11.50 3.50 21.67
N LEU A 235 -12.48 3.52 22.56
CA LEU A 235 -13.54 2.52 22.65
C LEU A 235 -14.73 2.98 21.80
N THR A 236 -15.06 2.20 20.76
CA THR A 236 -16.23 2.47 19.92
C THR A 236 -17.26 1.37 20.11
N SER A 237 -18.50 1.75 20.43
CA SER A 237 -19.66 0.85 20.49
C SER A 237 -20.55 1.09 19.26
N TYR A 238 -21.08 0.01 18.69
CA TYR A 238 -22.06 0.06 17.61
C TYR A 238 -23.25 -0.83 17.96
N ASP A 239 -24.46 -0.32 17.83
CA ASP A 239 -25.67 -1.10 18.02
C ASP A 239 -25.92 -1.97 16.79
N ARG A 240 -25.78 -3.30 16.94
CA ARG A 240 -26.12 -4.24 15.88
C ARG A 240 -27.60 -4.60 15.96
N LYS A 241 -28.43 -3.95 15.15
CA LYS A 241 -29.83 -4.37 14.95
C LYS A 241 -29.87 -5.57 14.02
N VAL A 242 -30.24 -6.74 14.55
CA VAL A 242 -30.52 -7.94 13.76
C VAL A 242 -32.03 -8.12 13.66
N VAL A 243 -32.57 -8.07 12.45
CA VAL A 243 -33.99 -8.38 12.19
C VAL A 243 -34.06 -9.83 11.71
N LYS A 244 -34.81 -10.67 12.41
CA LYS A 244 -35.03 -12.08 12.05
C LYS A 244 -36.51 -12.28 11.76
N VAL A 245 -36.81 -13.03 10.71
CA VAL A 245 -38.16 -13.47 10.34
C VAL A 245 -38.09 -14.95 9.99
N GLN A 246 -39.20 -15.68 10.18
CA GLN A 246 -39.26 -17.07 9.74
C GLN A 246 -39.27 -17.14 8.21
N PHE A 247 -38.56 -18.10 7.63
CA PHE A 247 -38.48 -18.26 6.18
C PHE A 247 -39.86 -18.40 5.54
N SER A 248 -40.75 -19.19 6.15
CA SER A 248 -42.13 -19.37 5.68
C SER A 248 -42.93 -18.07 5.66
N GLN A 249 -42.82 -17.24 6.70
CA GLN A 249 -43.50 -15.95 6.75
C GLN A 249 -42.99 -14.99 5.68
N LEU A 250 -41.69 -15.03 5.40
CA LEU A 250 -41.09 -14.24 4.34
C LEU A 250 -41.58 -14.71 2.97
N THR A 251 -41.61 -16.02 2.70
CA THR A 251 -42.10 -16.56 1.42
C THR A 251 -43.57 -16.24 1.20
N ASP A 252 -44.41 -16.37 2.22
CA ASP A 252 -45.84 -16.04 2.14
C ASP A 252 -46.03 -14.55 1.81
N LEU A 253 -45.25 -13.67 2.43
CA LEU A 253 -45.32 -12.23 2.17
C LEU A 253 -44.87 -11.90 0.73
N VAL A 254 -43.76 -12.49 0.28
CA VAL A 254 -43.23 -12.31 -1.09
C VAL A 254 -44.27 -12.73 -2.13
N GLN A 255 -44.91 -13.89 -1.92
CA GLN A 255 -45.96 -14.38 -2.82
C GLN A 255 -47.23 -13.50 -2.78
N THR A 256 -47.72 -13.14 -1.60
CA THR A 256 -48.97 -12.38 -1.45
C THR A 256 -48.87 -10.94 -1.93
N GLN A 257 -47.71 -10.31 -1.75
CA GLN A 257 -47.49 -8.91 -2.14
C GLN A 257 -46.84 -8.76 -3.52
N GLY A 258 -46.54 -9.87 -4.21
CA GLY A 258 -45.86 -9.84 -5.51
C GLY A 258 -44.49 -9.18 -5.44
N ILE A 259 -43.78 -9.32 -4.32
CA ILE A 259 -42.44 -8.74 -4.15
C ILE A 259 -41.44 -9.65 -4.88
N ASN A 260 -40.55 -9.07 -5.68
CA ASN A 260 -39.48 -9.84 -6.32
C ASN A 260 -38.23 -9.87 -5.43
N LEU A 261 -37.90 -11.04 -4.87
CA LEU A 261 -36.68 -11.30 -4.11
C LEU A 261 -35.93 -12.46 -4.75
N ASP A 262 -35.34 -12.21 -5.92
CA ASP A 262 -34.56 -13.17 -6.68
C ASP A 262 -33.06 -12.93 -6.51
N PHE A 263 -32.44 -13.72 -5.64
CA PHE A 263 -31.01 -13.72 -5.38
C PHE A 263 -30.56 -15.13 -4.96
N PRO A 264 -29.30 -15.51 -5.24
CA PRO A 264 -28.81 -16.84 -4.92
C PRO A 264 -28.75 -17.09 -3.42
N VAL A 265 -29.16 -18.28 -3.00
CA VAL A 265 -29.09 -18.75 -1.61
C VAL A 265 -28.11 -19.90 -1.51
N THR A 266 -27.07 -19.74 -0.68
CA THR A 266 -26.12 -20.82 -0.41
C THR A 266 -26.79 -21.95 0.37
N LEU A 267 -26.98 -23.10 -0.28
CA LEU A 267 -27.46 -24.31 0.37
C LEU A 267 -26.32 -24.96 1.15
N THR A 268 -26.28 -24.77 2.47
CA THR A 268 -25.33 -25.47 3.34
C THR A 268 -25.54 -26.99 3.27
N GLN A 269 -24.51 -27.79 3.62
CA GLN A 269 -24.63 -29.27 3.64
C GLN A 269 -25.82 -29.76 4.47
N LYS A 270 -26.14 -29.08 5.57
CA LYS A 270 -27.32 -29.39 6.38
C LYS A 270 -28.62 -29.17 5.60
N LEU A 271 -28.78 -28.03 4.94
CA LEU A 271 -29.97 -27.72 4.14
C LEU A 271 -30.11 -28.67 2.94
N GLN A 272 -29.01 -29.01 2.28
CA GLN A 272 -29.01 -29.99 1.19
C GLN A 272 -29.51 -31.35 1.69
N LYS A 273 -29.05 -31.79 2.86
CA LYS A 273 -29.51 -33.04 3.50
C LYS A 273 -30.99 -32.98 3.91
N ASP A 274 -31.43 -31.87 4.47
CA ASP A 274 -32.82 -31.67 4.90
C ASP A 274 -33.79 -31.61 3.70
N LEU A 275 -33.34 -31.10 2.55
CA LEU A 275 -34.10 -31.10 1.29
C LEU A 275 -34.20 -32.49 0.64
N GLY A 276 -33.17 -33.31 0.80
CA GLY A 276 -33.12 -34.67 0.25
C GLY A 276 -33.33 -34.69 -1.27
N GLU A 277 -34.19 -35.59 -1.75
CA GLU A 277 -34.53 -35.72 -3.17
C GLU A 277 -35.18 -34.47 -3.77
N ASN A 278 -35.78 -33.60 -2.94
CA ASN A 278 -36.38 -32.35 -3.44
C ASN A 278 -35.34 -31.35 -3.96
N LEU A 279 -34.07 -31.53 -3.64
CA LEU A 279 -32.99 -30.70 -4.17
C LEU A 279 -32.91 -30.79 -5.71
N GLU A 280 -33.25 -31.94 -6.29
CA GLU A 280 -33.25 -32.17 -7.75
C GLU A 280 -34.29 -31.35 -8.49
N GLN A 281 -35.29 -30.80 -7.77
CA GLN A 281 -36.33 -29.95 -8.34
C GLN A 281 -35.87 -28.48 -8.47
N LEU A 282 -34.71 -28.13 -7.93
CA LEU A 282 -34.15 -26.79 -7.98
C LEU A 282 -33.06 -26.71 -9.07
N SER A 283 -33.08 -25.63 -9.86
CA SER A 283 -31.96 -25.30 -10.75
C SER A 283 -30.81 -24.77 -9.90
N VAL A 284 -29.75 -25.56 -9.73
CA VAL A 284 -28.60 -25.22 -8.87
C VAL A 284 -27.35 -24.95 -9.71
N ASP A 285 -26.67 -23.84 -9.43
CA ASP A 285 -25.33 -23.55 -9.94
C ASP A 285 -24.30 -24.07 -8.93
N ILE A 286 -23.43 -24.99 -9.36
CA ILE A 286 -22.43 -25.62 -8.49
C ILE A 286 -21.05 -25.03 -8.80
N GLU A 287 -20.53 -24.23 -7.87
CA GLU A 287 -19.14 -23.79 -7.88
C GLU A 287 -18.26 -24.76 -7.06
N GLN A 288 -17.31 -25.43 -7.73
CA GLN A 288 -16.31 -26.26 -7.06
C GLN A 288 -15.02 -25.47 -6.87
N SER A 289 -14.58 -25.30 -5.63
CA SER A 289 -13.27 -24.75 -5.29
C SER A 289 -12.51 -25.71 -4.38
N THR A 290 -11.22 -25.90 -4.67
CA THR A 290 -10.33 -26.70 -3.82
C THR A 290 -9.72 -25.78 -2.78
N SER A 291 -9.99 -26.04 -1.50
CA SER A 291 -9.36 -25.32 -0.39
C SER A 291 -8.37 -26.23 0.33
N SER A 292 -7.10 -25.82 0.40
CA SER A 292 -6.07 -26.49 1.22
C SER A 292 -6.01 -25.86 2.60
N ARG A 293 -5.83 -26.68 3.64
CA ARG A 293 -5.67 -26.23 5.03
C ARG A 293 -4.47 -26.92 5.67
N LEU A 294 -3.67 -26.16 6.40
CA LEU A 294 -2.64 -26.70 7.31
C LEU A 294 -3.29 -27.11 8.63
N THR A 295 -3.13 -28.38 9.03
CA THR A 295 -3.59 -28.91 10.32
C THR A 295 -2.44 -29.60 11.04
N LEU A 296 -2.35 -29.40 12.36
CA LEU A 296 -1.38 -30.13 13.20
C LEU A 296 -1.81 -31.60 13.27
N LYS A 297 -0.88 -32.51 12.94
CA LYS A 297 -1.12 -33.97 12.99
C LYS A 297 -1.64 -34.50 14.34
N ASN A 298 -1.40 -33.78 15.44
CA ASN A 298 -1.85 -34.18 16.78
C ASN A 298 -3.32 -33.83 17.09
N GLN A 299 -4.06 -33.15 16.20
CA GLN A 299 -5.47 -32.83 16.40
C GLN A 299 -6.45 -33.88 15.87
N GLU A 300 -6.01 -34.86 15.07
CA GLU A 300 -6.90 -35.90 14.52
C GLU A 300 -7.26 -37.02 15.52
N ASN A 301 -6.55 -37.12 16.66
CA ASN A 301 -6.78 -38.17 17.65
C ASN A 301 -7.78 -37.81 18.76
N ASN A 302 -8.43 -36.65 18.70
CA ASN A 302 -9.44 -36.20 19.66
C ASN A 302 -10.72 -35.71 18.95
N SER A 303 -11.26 -36.50 18.04
CA SER A 303 -12.60 -36.32 17.46
C SER A 303 -13.35 -37.65 17.44
#